data_AF-A0A2I0GTV1-F1
#
_entry.id   AF-A0A2I0GTV1-F1
#
_cell.length_a   1.000
_cell.length_b   1.000
_cell.length_c   1.000
_cell.angle_alpha   90.00
_cell.angle_beta   90.00
_cell.angle_gamma   90.00
#
_symmetry.space_group_name_H-M   'P 1'
#
loop_
_entity.id
_entity.type
_entity.pdbx_description
1 polymer ?
#
loop_
_entity_poly.entity_id
_entity_poly.type
_entity_poly.pdbx_seq_one_letter_code
_entity_poly.pdbx_strand_id
1 'polypeptide(L)'
;MGDLVSGAVVGAVFAELFVVVKAAVKTTILFQSRLRSLESTLQYIKPVIKEIDSLNKLLDSPKEEMKHLHDLLKHGKILVEKSLRVNVNLYKRYRYSLRLADLDDDILKFFQIYIMVIGRDSKEVLVEVKDSRLAIRKLSLMLEDVLNNKGMRSVGAGGFGSCVVPKAPEFVVGLNVSIRQLKKQLLDRGVSLMVVSAPGGCGKTTLVETLCHDEEIKGTF
;
A
#
# COMPACT_ATOMS: atom_id res chain seq x y z
N MET A 1 -12.24 31.73 -10.86
CA MET A 1 -13.13 30.56 -10.68
C MET A 1 -12.86 29.62 -11.84
N GLY A 2 -12.11 28.55 -11.59
CA GLY A 2 -11.80 27.56 -12.63
C GLY A 2 -12.93 26.54 -12.68
N ASP A 3 -13.62 26.44 -13.80
CA ASP A 3 -14.62 25.39 -14.03
C ASP A 3 -13.94 24.03 -13.83
N LEU A 4 -14.42 23.32 -12.81
CA LEU A 4 -13.97 22.00 -12.46
C LEU A 4 -14.47 21.04 -13.55
N VAL A 5 -13.62 20.71 -14.52
CA VAL A 5 -13.92 19.65 -15.49
C VAL A 5 -13.88 18.32 -14.75
N SER A 6 -15.01 17.95 -14.17
CA SER A 6 -15.26 16.63 -13.60
C SER A 6 -15.30 15.59 -14.73
N GLY A 7 -14.90 14.34 -14.45
CA GLY A 7 -15.03 13.22 -15.42
C GLY A 7 -16.42 13.18 -16.07
N ALA A 8 -17.48 13.41 -15.29
CA ALA A 8 -18.86 13.46 -15.79
C ALA A 8 -19.09 14.46 -16.95
N VAL A 9 -18.29 15.52 -17.04
CA VAL A 9 -18.35 16.51 -18.13
C VAL A 9 -17.76 15.92 -19.42
N VAL A 10 -16.70 15.12 -19.33
CA VAL A 10 -16.08 14.43 -20.46
C VAL A 10 -17.04 13.41 -21.06
N GLY A 11 -17.67 12.58 -20.22
CA GLY A 11 -18.66 11.59 -20.66
C GLY A 11 -19.84 12.22 -21.42
N ALA A 12 -20.31 13.38 -20.96
CA ALA A 12 -21.37 14.14 -21.63
C ALA A 12 -20.94 14.65 -23.02
N VAL A 13 -19.79 15.32 -23.11
CA VAL A 13 -19.28 15.85 -24.40
C VAL A 13 -18.97 14.74 -25.38
N PHE A 14 -18.44 13.60 -24.90
CA PHE A 14 -18.25 12.41 -25.72
C PHE A 14 -19.58 11.91 -26.31
N ALA A 15 -20.63 11.80 -25.49
CA ALA A 15 -21.94 11.33 -25.95
C ALA A 15 -22.53 12.26 -27.02
N GLU A 16 -22.40 13.58 -26.83
CA GLU A 16 -22.83 14.56 -27.83
C GLU A 16 -22.08 14.42 -29.16
N LEU A 17 -20.75 14.33 -29.12
CA LEU A 17 -19.93 14.11 -30.32
C LEU A 17 -20.34 12.81 -31.03
N PHE A 18 -20.51 11.72 -30.29
CA PHE A 18 -20.84 10.43 -30.86
C PHE A 18 -22.19 10.43 -31.57
N VAL A 19 -23.19 11.12 -31.01
CA VAL A 19 -24.50 11.31 -31.67
C VAL A 19 -24.35 12.10 -32.97
N VAL A 20 -23.60 13.21 -32.94
CA VAL A 20 -23.38 14.05 -34.12
C VAL A 20 -22.64 13.28 -35.22
N VAL A 21 -21.61 12.50 -34.88
CA VAL A 21 -20.87 11.67 -35.85
C VAL A 21 -21.77 10.60 -36.46
N LYS A 22 -22.57 9.91 -35.66
CA LYS A 22 -23.54 8.91 -36.17
C LYS A 22 -24.56 9.51 -37.13
N ALA A 23 -25.07 10.70 -36.81
CA ALA A 23 -25.96 11.42 -37.70
C ALA A 23 -25.24 11.83 -38.98
N ALA A 24 -24.00 12.31 -38.88
CA ALA A 24 -23.19 12.73 -40.02
C ALA A 24 -22.91 11.57 -40.99
N VAL A 25 -22.52 10.39 -40.49
CA VAL A 25 -22.28 9.18 -41.31
C VAL A 25 -23.49 8.79 -42.16
N LYS A 26 -24.71 9.01 -41.64
CA LYS A 26 -25.97 8.70 -42.34
C LYS A 26 -26.42 9.79 -43.31
N THR A 27 -26.06 11.04 -43.03
CA THR A 27 -26.60 12.20 -43.77
C THR A 27 -25.73 12.64 -44.94
N THR A 28 -24.41 12.47 -44.87
CA THR A 28 -23.50 12.94 -45.92
C THR A 28 -22.67 11.82 -46.56
N ILE A 29 -22.62 11.80 -47.89
CA ILE A 29 -21.64 11.02 -48.66
C ILE A 29 -20.28 11.75 -48.66
N LEU A 30 -20.31 13.08 -48.52
CA LEU A 30 -19.12 13.90 -48.36
C LEU A 30 -18.41 13.53 -47.05
N PHE A 31 -17.13 13.15 -47.15
CA PHE A 31 -16.30 12.69 -46.02
C PHE A 31 -16.75 11.38 -45.36
N GLN A 32 -17.63 10.60 -45.97
CA GLN A 32 -18.19 9.38 -45.35
C GLN A 32 -17.12 8.43 -44.82
N SER A 33 -16.04 8.21 -45.57
CA SER A 33 -14.91 7.38 -45.13
C SER A 33 -14.27 7.90 -43.83
N ARG A 34 -14.01 9.21 -43.74
CA ARG A 34 -13.45 9.86 -42.53
C ARG A 34 -14.40 9.79 -41.35
N LEU A 35 -15.68 10.05 -41.58
CA LEU A 35 -16.70 10.01 -40.53
C LEU A 35 -16.94 8.59 -40.00
N ARG A 36 -16.86 7.56 -40.86
CA ARG A 36 -16.93 6.14 -40.44
C ARG A 36 -15.71 5.72 -39.65
N SER A 37 -14.52 6.19 -40.03
CA SER A 37 -13.29 5.99 -39.25
C SER A 37 -13.47 6.55 -37.84
N LEU A 38 -13.86 7.83 -37.76
CA LEU A 38 -14.14 8.50 -36.49
C LEU A 38 -15.24 7.81 -35.68
N GLU A 39 -16.34 7.38 -36.30
CA GLU A 39 -17.38 6.60 -35.62
C GLU A 39 -16.81 5.32 -34.99
N SER A 40 -15.96 4.62 -35.73
CA SER A 40 -15.35 3.37 -35.29
C SER A 40 -14.39 3.62 -34.12
N THR A 41 -13.56 4.65 -34.21
CA THR A 41 -12.69 5.10 -33.10
C THR A 41 -13.51 5.42 -31.86
N LEU A 42 -14.55 6.26 -31.98
CA LEU A 42 -15.42 6.61 -30.87
C LEU A 42 -16.10 5.37 -30.26
N GLN A 43 -16.53 4.42 -31.09
CA GLN A 43 -17.11 3.18 -30.61
C GLN A 43 -16.10 2.33 -29.82
N TYR A 44 -14.84 2.29 -30.27
CA TYR A 44 -13.76 1.58 -29.59
C TYR A 44 -13.39 2.20 -28.23
N ILE A 45 -13.35 3.53 -28.12
CA ILE A 45 -12.97 4.23 -26.88
C ILE A 45 -14.14 4.40 -25.89
N LYS A 46 -15.37 4.19 -26.32
CA LYS A 46 -16.58 4.27 -25.47
C LYS A 46 -16.46 3.54 -24.12
N PRO A 47 -15.98 2.27 -24.03
CA PRO A 47 -15.76 1.62 -22.74
C PRO A 47 -14.74 2.37 -21.86
N VAL A 48 -13.64 2.87 -22.43
CA VAL A 48 -12.60 3.60 -21.69
C VAL A 48 -13.13 4.90 -21.09
N ILE A 49 -13.96 5.64 -21.83
CA ILE A 49 -14.64 6.84 -21.30
C ILE A 49 -15.48 6.52 -20.05
N LYS A 50 -16.18 5.39 -20.03
CA LYS A 50 -16.97 4.98 -18.85
C LYS A 50 -16.08 4.65 -17.65
N GLU A 51 -14.95 4.01 -17.89
CA GLU A 51 -13.98 3.72 -16.83
C GLU A 51 -13.41 5.01 -16.24
N ILE A 52 -13.04 5.97 -17.10
CA ILE A 52 -12.58 7.32 -16.69
C ILE A 52 -13.63 7.99 -15.79
N ASP A 53 -14.90 8.00 -16.19
CA ASP A 53 -15.98 8.60 -15.40
C ASP A 53 -16.15 7.92 -14.03
N SER A 54 -15.96 6.60 -13.97
CA SER A 54 -16.09 5.83 -12.74
C SER A 54 -14.91 6.06 -11.77
N LEU A 55 -13.69 6.09 -12.29
CA LEU A 55 -12.46 6.27 -11.51
C LEU A 55 -12.31 7.71 -11.04
N ASN A 56 -12.68 8.68 -11.87
CA ASN A 56 -12.60 10.09 -11.50
C ASN A 56 -13.52 10.46 -10.33
N LYS A 57 -14.62 9.74 -10.12
CA LYS A 57 -15.48 9.90 -8.93
C LYS A 57 -14.80 9.43 -7.64
N LEU A 58 -13.84 8.52 -7.75
CA LEU A 58 -13.18 7.88 -6.62
C LEU A 58 -11.84 8.53 -6.26
N LEU A 59 -11.13 9.13 -7.24
CA LEU A 59 -9.69 9.40 -7.13
C LEU A 59 -9.25 10.88 -7.22
N ASP A 60 -10.13 11.88 -7.14
CA ASP A 60 -9.74 13.32 -7.25
C ASP A 60 -8.72 13.58 -8.40
N SER A 61 -9.09 13.08 -9.58
CA SER A 61 -8.27 12.92 -10.78
C SER A 61 -7.48 14.17 -11.26
N PRO A 62 -6.35 14.01 -12.00
CA PRO A 62 -5.63 15.11 -12.64
C PRO A 62 -6.53 15.91 -13.58
N LYS A 63 -6.85 17.13 -13.15
CA LYS A 63 -7.83 18.03 -13.78
C LYS A 63 -7.39 18.51 -15.18
N GLU A 64 -6.09 18.50 -15.47
CA GLU A 64 -5.54 19.04 -16.72
C GLU A 64 -5.70 18.09 -17.91
N GLU A 65 -5.44 16.78 -17.73
CA GLU A 65 -5.62 15.78 -18.79
C GLU A 65 -7.10 15.67 -19.20
N MET A 66 -7.99 15.68 -18.20
CA MET A 66 -9.44 15.64 -18.43
C MET A 66 -9.93 16.90 -19.15
N LYS A 67 -9.34 18.06 -18.88
CA LYS A 67 -9.63 19.30 -19.59
C LYS A 67 -9.19 19.22 -21.05
N HIS A 68 -7.98 18.70 -21.32
CA HIS A 68 -7.51 18.52 -22.69
C HIS A 68 -8.43 17.58 -23.48
N LEU A 69 -8.82 16.44 -22.88
CA LEU A 69 -9.76 15.51 -23.51
C LEU A 69 -11.13 16.16 -23.78
N HIS A 70 -11.66 16.87 -22.80
CA HIS A 70 -12.91 17.63 -22.95
C HIS A 70 -12.84 18.60 -24.14
N ASP A 71 -11.78 19.40 -24.22
CA ASP A 71 -11.62 20.41 -25.26
C ASP A 71 -11.45 19.78 -26.65
N LEU A 72 -10.73 18.66 -26.74
CA LEU A 72 -10.58 17.88 -27.97
C LEU A 72 -11.92 17.34 -28.46
N LEU A 73 -12.71 16.71 -27.58
CA LEU A 73 -14.03 16.16 -27.94
C LEU A 73 -15.02 17.26 -28.33
N LYS A 74 -14.99 18.39 -27.62
CA LYS A 74 -15.82 19.57 -27.92
C LYS A 74 -15.44 20.18 -29.27
N HIS A 75 -14.14 20.28 -29.57
CA HIS A 75 -13.66 20.71 -30.87
C HIS A 75 -14.15 19.76 -31.98
N GLY A 76 -14.07 18.46 -31.73
CA GLY A 76 -14.54 17.43 -32.66
C GLY A 76 -16.01 17.62 -33.03
N LYS A 77 -16.87 17.90 -32.04
CA LYS A 77 -18.31 18.11 -32.28
C LYS A 77 -18.53 19.27 -33.25
N ILE A 78 -17.91 20.42 -32.95
CA ILE A 78 -17.99 21.64 -33.76
C ILE A 78 -17.47 21.37 -35.19
N LEU A 79 -16.39 20.62 -35.32
CA LEU A 79 -15.80 20.30 -36.62
C LEU A 79 -16.73 19.44 -37.47
N VAL A 80 -17.34 18.41 -36.89
CA VAL A 80 -18.27 17.52 -37.59
C VAL A 80 -19.52 18.29 -38.03
N GLU A 81 -20.09 19.12 -37.17
CA GLU A 81 -21.24 19.97 -37.53
C GLU A 81 -20.92 20.94 -38.67
N LYS A 82 -19.73 21.55 -38.64
CA LYS A 82 -19.26 22.43 -39.73
C LYS A 82 -19.05 21.67 -41.03
N SER A 83 -18.57 20.42 -40.96
CA SER A 83 -18.32 19.59 -42.15
C SER A 83 -19.59 19.32 -42.95
N LEU A 84 -20.76 19.21 -42.28
CA LEU A 84 -22.06 19.01 -42.92
C LEU A 84 -22.54 20.20 -43.73
N ARG A 85 -22.05 21.41 -43.45
CA ARG A 85 -22.44 22.65 -44.13
C ARG A 85 -21.53 22.98 -45.33
N VAL A 86 -20.54 22.14 -45.63
CA VAL A 86 -19.55 22.38 -46.70
C VAL A 86 -20.17 22.03 -48.05
N ASN A 87 -20.59 23.05 -48.80
CA ASN A 87 -21.37 22.78 -50.02
C ASN A 87 -20.52 22.67 -51.32
N VAL A 88 -19.48 23.49 -51.58
CA VAL A 88 -19.01 23.61 -53.00
C VAL A 88 -17.51 23.70 -53.30
N ASN A 89 -16.64 24.14 -52.38
CA ASN A 89 -15.22 24.38 -52.75
C ASN A 89 -14.34 23.13 -52.52
N LEU A 90 -13.71 22.59 -53.58
CA LEU A 90 -12.75 21.47 -53.52
C LEU A 90 -11.64 21.68 -52.49
N TYR A 91 -11.08 22.88 -52.41
CA TYR A 91 -10.08 23.22 -51.41
C TYR A 91 -10.63 23.10 -49.98
N LYS A 92 -11.84 23.62 -49.73
CA LYS A 92 -12.51 23.48 -48.43
C LYS A 92 -12.79 22.00 -48.14
N ARG A 93 -13.21 21.21 -49.14
CA ARG A 93 -13.43 19.77 -48.99
C ARG A 93 -12.16 19.05 -48.55
N TYR A 94 -11.06 19.28 -49.26
CA TYR A 94 -9.76 18.70 -48.89
C TYR A 94 -9.34 19.11 -47.46
N ARG A 95 -9.43 20.39 -47.12
CA ARG A 95 -9.08 20.89 -45.78
C ARG A 95 -9.93 20.28 -44.67
N TYR A 96 -11.24 20.13 -44.85
CA TYR A 96 -12.11 19.48 -43.86
C TYR A 96 -11.84 17.97 -43.76
N SER A 97 -11.56 17.31 -44.88
CA SER A 97 -11.16 15.89 -44.87
C SER A 97 -9.89 15.66 -44.07
N LEU A 98 -8.89 16.52 -44.22
CA LEU A 98 -7.67 16.49 -43.40
C LEU A 98 -7.99 16.74 -41.93
N ARG A 99 -8.72 17.80 -41.60
CA ARG A 99 -9.07 18.11 -40.19
C ARG A 99 -9.84 16.99 -39.50
N LEU A 100 -10.71 16.29 -40.23
CA LEU A 100 -11.44 15.13 -39.69
C LEU A 100 -10.50 13.94 -39.45
N ALA A 101 -9.48 13.75 -40.30
CA ALA A 101 -8.45 12.75 -40.07
C ALA A 101 -7.54 13.12 -38.89
N ASP A 102 -7.14 14.39 -38.79
CA ASP A 102 -6.34 14.91 -37.69
C ASP A 102 -7.09 14.75 -36.36
N LEU A 103 -8.40 15.04 -36.33
CA LEU A 103 -9.23 14.81 -35.14
C LEU A 103 -9.24 13.34 -34.70
N ASP A 104 -9.40 12.42 -35.65
CA ASP A 104 -9.44 10.97 -35.37
C ASP A 104 -8.09 10.49 -34.80
N ASP A 105 -6.99 10.98 -35.38
CA ASP A 105 -5.62 10.70 -34.95
C ASP A 105 -5.31 11.32 -33.57
N ASP A 106 -5.71 12.56 -33.32
CA ASP A 106 -5.53 13.25 -32.03
C ASP A 106 -6.29 12.53 -30.91
N ILE A 107 -7.51 12.04 -31.18
CA ILE A 107 -8.28 11.24 -30.22
C ILE A 107 -7.53 9.94 -29.91
N LEU A 108 -7.07 9.20 -30.93
CA LEU A 108 -6.34 7.95 -30.73
C LEU A 108 -5.04 8.18 -29.95
N LYS A 109 -4.26 9.21 -30.31
CA LYS A 109 -3.01 9.58 -29.63
C LYS A 109 -3.25 9.90 -28.15
N PHE A 110 -4.30 10.65 -27.84
CA PHE A 110 -4.66 10.94 -26.45
C PHE A 110 -4.83 9.64 -25.65
N PHE A 111 -5.64 8.69 -26.16
CA PHE A 111 -5.88 7.44 -25.44
C PHE A 111 -4.66 6.51 -25.40
N GLN A 112 -3.81 6.51 -26.43
CA GLN A 112 -2.55 5.76 -26.40
C GLN A 112 -1.62 6.25 -25.30
N ILE A 113 -1.46 7.58 -25.19
CA ILE A 113 -0.66 8.20 -24.12
C ILE A 113 -1.30 7.91 -22.75
N TYR A 114 -2.62 8.07 -22.64
CA TYR A 114 -3.35 7.84 -21.40
C TYR A 114 -3.20 6.40 -20.88
N ILE A 115 -3.33 5.40 -21.76
CA ILE A 115 -3.11 3.98 -21.42
C ILE A 115 -1.68 3.74 -20.93
N MET A 116 -0.68 4.40 -21.55
CA MET A 116 0.71 4.29 -21.14
C MET A 116 0.93 4.87 -19.73
N VAL A 117 0.33 6.02 -19.43
CA VAL A 117 0.39 6.66 -18.11
C VAL A 117 -0.25 5.78 -17.06
N ILE A 118 -1.49 5.31 -17.26
CA ILE A 118 -2.15 4.36 -16.34
C ILE A 118 -1.31 3.10 -16.14
N GLY A 119 -0.72 2.57 -17.21
CA GLY A 119 0.11 1.37 -17.14
C GLY A 119 1.38 1.57 -16.30
N ARG A 120 1.97 2.77 -16.32
CA ARG A 120 3.10 3.14 -15.46
C ARG A 120 2.64 3.25 -14.00
N ASP A 121 1.60 4.03 -13.75
CA ASP A 121 1.11 4.31 -12.40
C ASP A 121 0.63 3.01 -11.72
N SER A 122 0.00 2.10 -12.48
CA SER A 122 -0.38 0.77 -11.99
C SER A 122 0.83 -0.09 -11.57
N LYS A 123 1.97 0.04 -12.26
CA LYS A 123 3.20 -0.68 -11.88
C LYS A 123 3.84 -0.07 -10.64
N GLU A 124 3.81 1.25 -10.51
CA GLU A 124 4.29 1.95 -9.32
C GLU A 124 3.49 1.54 -8.08
N VAL A 125 2.16 1.60 -8.16
CA VAL A 125 1.26 1.11 -7.11
C VAL A 125 1.53 -0.37 -6.78
N LEU A 126 1.80 -1.21 -7.78
CA LEU A 126 2.12 -2.63 -7.53
C LEU A 126 3.42 -2.82 -6.72
N VAL A 127 4.42 -1.97 -6.92
CA VAL A 127 5.66 -1.99 -6.13
C VAL A 127 5.36 -1.59 -4.68
N GLU A 128 4.67 -0.48 -4.47
CA GLU A 128 4.30 -0.01 -3.13
C GLU A 128 3.43 -1.01 -2.36
N VAL A 129 2.49 -1.67 -3.06
CA VAL A 129 1.65 -2.73 -2.47
C VAL A 129 2.47 -3.97 -2.11
N LYS A 130 3.50 -4.32 -2.89
CA LYS A 130 4.41 -5.43 -2.54
C LYS A 130 5.22 -5.10 -1.30
N ASP A 131 5.74 -3.88 -1.20
CA ASP A 131 6.50 -3.43 -0.03
C ASP A 131 5.62 -3.39 1.22
N SER A 132 4.41 -2.87 1.09
CA SER A 132 3.39 -2.89 2.14
C SER A 132 3.06 -4.33 2.57
N ARG A 133 2.91 -5.26 1.61
CA ARG A 133 2.67 -6.68 1.90
C ARG A 133 3.81 -7.32 2.68
N LEU A 134 5.07 -6.97 2.37
CA LEU A 134 6.24 -7.46 3.12
C LEU A 134 6.27 -6.88 4.54
N ALA A 135 5.99 -5.59 4.71
CA ALA A 135 5.89 -4.96 6.01
C ALA A 135 4.78 -5.60 6.88
N ILE A 136 3.59 -5.85 6.30
CA ILE A 136 2.49 -6.53 6.99
C ILE A 136 2.89 -7.95 7.41
N ARG A 137 3.56 -8.72 6.55
CA ARG A 137 4.06 -10.06 6.90
C ARG A 137 5.06 -10.01 8.07
N LYS A 138 5.98 -9.04 8.05
CA LYS A 138 6.95 -8.85 9.13
C LYS A 138 6.25 -8.51 10.45
N LEU A 139 5.28 -7.61 10.42
CA LEU A 139 4.46 -7.28 11.59
C LEU A 139 3.69 -8.49 12.10
N SER A 140 3.13 -9.31 11.21
CA SER A 140 2.45 -10.56 11.58
C SER A 140 3.37 -11.52 12.33
N LEU A 141 4.60 -11.72 11.84
CA LEU A 141 5.60 -12.57 12.51
C LEU A 141 6.01 -11.99 13.88
N MET A 142 6.18 -10.68 13.99
CA MET A 142 6.48 -10.02 15.27
C MET A 142 5.31 -10.16 16.26
N LEU A 143 4.07 -10.05 15.79
CA LEU A 143 2.87 -10.27 16.61
C LEU A 143 2.75 -11.72 17.07
N GLU A 144 3.03 -12.69 16.19
CA GLU A 144 3.07 -14.10 16.56
C GLU A 144 4.13 -14.38 17.63
N ASP A 145 5.31 -13.74 17.58
CA ASP A 145 6.35 -13.91 18.61
C ASP A 145 5.92 -13.32 19.97
N VAL A 146 5.27 -12.15 19.96
CA VAL A 146 4.69 -11.52 21.17
C VAL A 146 3.56 -12.36 21.75
N LEU A 147 2.65 -12.87 20.91
CA LEU A 147 1.50 -13.68 21.35
C LEU A 147 1.93 -15.08 21.80
N ASN A 148 2.89 -15.69 21.10
CA ASN A 148 3.40 -17.01 21.47
C ASN A 148 4.28 -16.98 22.71
N ASN A 149 4.66 -15.78 23.18
CA ASN A 149 5.24 -15.52 24.49
C ASN A 149 6.12 -16.68 24.98
N LYS A 150 7.11 -17.08 24.17
CA LYS A 150 8.32 -17.69 24.70
C LYS A 150 9.04 -16.54 25.40
N GLY A 151 8.53 -16.22 26.59
CA GLY A 151 8.88 -15.03 27.34
C GLY A 151 10.38 -14.80 27.29
N MET A 152 10.75 -13.55 26.97
CA MET A 152 12.06 -12.95 27.19
C MET A 152 13.09 -13.95 27.73
N ARG A 153 13.65 -14.81 26.87
CA ARG A 153 14.87 -15.53 27.24
C ARG A 153 15.92 -14.44 27.23
N SER A 154 16.16 -13.88 28.41
CA SER A 154 17.31 -13.03 28.66
C SER A 154 18.48 -13.64 27.91
N VAL A 155 19.08 -12.87 27.01
CA VAL A 155 20.33 -13.22 26.35
C VAL A 155 21.40 -13.18 27.46
N GLY A 156 21.40 -14.20 28.29
CA GLY A 156 22.53 -14.68 29.04
C GLY A 156 23.07 -15.84 28.22
N ALA A 157 24.19 -15.61 27.55
CA ALA A 157 24.91 -16.66 26.86
C ALA A 157 25.17 -17.83 27.82
N GLY A 158 24.78 -19.04 27.41
CA GLY A 158 25.26 -20.29 27.99
C GLY A 158 24.19 -21.17 28.65
N GLY A 159 23.95 -22.34 28.05
CA GLY A 159 23.58 -23.54 28.78
C GLY A 159 22.09 -23.88 28.83
N PHE A 160 21.69 -24.81 27.96
CA PHE A 160 20.59 -25.73 28.26
C PHE A 160 21.01 -26.57 29.48
N GLY A 161 20.56 -26.18 30.67
CA GLY A 161 20.70 -26.97 31.88
C GLY A 161 19.33 -27.09 32.51
N SER A 162 18.81 -28.31 32.63
CA SER A 162 17.74 -28.60 33.57
C SER A 162 18.18 -28.04 34.93
N CYS A 163 17.37 -27.18 35.56
CA CYS A 163 17.64 -26.60 36.87
C CYS A 163 17.47 -27.66 37.97
N VAL A 164 18.10 -28.82 37.82
CA VAL A 164 18.33 -29.73 38.92
C VAL A 164 19.35 -29.05 39.81
N VAL A 165 18.90 -28.66 41.00
CA VAL A 165 19.76 -28.16 42.06
C VAL A 165 20.79 -29.26 42.36
N PRO A 166 22.09 -29.03 42.13
CA PRO A 166 23.13 -29.99 42.50
C PRO A 166 23.08 -30.18 44.02
N LYS A 167 23.26 -31.40 44.51
CA LYS A 167 23.27 -31.68 45.94
C LYS A 167 24.41 -30.90 46.62
N ALA A 168 24.13 -30.25 47.75
CA ALA A 168 25.11 -29.49 48.51
C ALA A 168 26.38 -30.33 48.75
N PRO A 169 27.58 -29.80 48.45
CA PRO A 169 28.82 -30.51 48.72
C PRO A 169 28.99 -30.75 50.22
N GLU A 170 29.50 -31.91 50.61
CA GLU A 170 29.71 -32.32 52.01
C GLU A 170 30.65 -31.39 52.78
N PHE A 171 31.42 -30.57 52.06
CA PHE A 171 32.37 -29.64 52.62
C PHE A 171 32.29 -28.27 51.93
N VAL A 172 32.01 -27.23 52.72
CA VAL A 172 31.89 -25.84 52.26
C VAL A 172 32.80 -24.98 53.13
N VAL A 173 33.72 -24.26 52.50
CA VAL A 173 34.66 -23.36 53.18
C VAL A 173 34.38 -21.90 52.81
N GLY A 174 34.61 -20.99 53.77
CA GLY A 174 34.57 -19.54 53.52
C GLY A 174 33.18 -18.90 53.46
N LEU A 175 32.08 -19.66 53.50
CA LEU A 175 30.71 -19.12 53.43
C LEU A 175 30.09 -18.78 54.80
N ASN A 176 30.77 -19.09 55.91
CA ASN A 176 30.23 -18.94 57.26
C ASN A 176 29.78 -17.51 57.60
N VAL A 177 30.55 -16.51 57.18
CA VAL A 177 30.24 -15.09 57.42
C VAL A 177 28.99 -14.68 56.62
N SER A 178 28.94 -15.06 55.34
CA SER A 178 27.82 -14.78 54.44
C SER A 178 26.53 -15.44 54.93
N ILE A 179 26.59 -16.70 55.37
CA ILE A 179 25.43 -17.41 55.92
C ILE A 179 24.92 -16.70 57.18
N ARG A 180 25.80 -16.33 58.12
CA ARG A 180 25.40 -15.59 59.33
C ARG A 180 24.72 -14.25 59.01
N GLN A 181 25.23 -13.53 58.01
CA GLN A 181 24.65 -12.26 57.58
C GLN A 181 23.28 -12.45 56.93
N LEU A 182 23.14 -13.43 56.03
CA LEU A 182 21.87 -13.74 55.37
C LEU A 182 20.82 -14.23 56.36
N LYS A 183 21.20 -15.07 57.34
CA LYS A 183 20.30 -15.48 58.42
C LYS A 183 19.74 -14.30 59.19
N LYS A 184 20.60 -13.36 59.61
CA LYS A 184 20.16 -12.17 60.34
C LYS A 184 19.18 -11.33 59.51
N GLN A 185 19.41 -11.22 58.21
CA GLN A 185 18.51 -10.50 57.30
C GLN A 185 17.19 -11.26 57.06
N LEU A 186 17.22 -12.59 57.00
CA LEU A 186 16.04 -13.41 56.75
C LEU A 186 15.12 -13.50 57.96
N LEU A 187 15.70 -13.50 59.17
CA LEU A 187 14.97 -13.54 60.44
C LEU A 187 14.51 -12.15 60.91
N ASP A 188 14.87 -11.08 60.19
CA ASP A 188 14.42 -9.73 60.52
C ASP A 188 12.94 -9.53 60.09
N ARG A 189 12.12 -8.96 60.98
CA ARG A 189 10.68 -8.79 60.74
C ARG A 189 10.46 -7.68 59.71
N GLY A 190 10.26 -8.06 58.45
CA GLY A 190 9.93 -7.13 57.37
C GLY A 190 10.43 -7.51 55.98
N VAL A 191 11.24 -8.58 55.86
CA VAL A 191 11.75 -9.05 54.56
C VAL A 191 10.85 -10.16 54.02
N SER A 192 10.13 -9.89 52.93
CA SER A 192 9.33 -10.90 52.21
C SER A 192 10.07 -11.53 51.01
N LEU A 193 11.18 -10.92 50.58
CA LEU A 193 11.96 -11.36 49.42
C LEU A 193 13.43 -11.01 49.61
N MET A 194 14.30 -11.99 49.39
CA MET A 194 15.75 -11.83 49.41
C MET A 194 16.33 -12.26 48.06
N VAL A 195 17.18 -11.42 47.47
CA VAL A 195 17.80 -11.66 46.15
C VAL A 195 19.30 -11.81 46.30
N VAL A 196 19.86 -12.94 45.84
CA VAL A 196 21.30 -13.20 45.81
C VAL A 196 21.81 -13.03 44.36
N SER A 197 22.60 -11.99 44.11
CA SER A 197 23.14 -11.67 42.78
C SER A 197 24.67 -11.71 42.75
N ALA A 198 25.21 -12.33 41.69
CA ALA A 198 26.64 -12.46 41.41
C ALA A 198 26.82 -13.05 39.99
N PRO A 199 28.00 -12.92 39.36
CA PRO A 199 28.33 -13.59 38.10
C PRO A 199 28.22 -15.14 38.16
N GLY A 200 28.24 -15.78 36.99
CA GLY A 200 28.25 -17.24 36.88
C GLY A 200 29.46 -17.86 37.60
N GLY A 201 29.28 -19.00 38.28
CA GLY A 201 30.36 -19.69 39.00
C GLY A 201 30.71 -19.12 40.39
N CYS A 202 30.13 -18.00 40.83
CA CYS A 202 30.43 -17.40 42.14
C CYS A 202 29.79 -18.12 43.35
N GLY A 203 29.28 -19.34 43.19
CA GLY A 203 28.75 -20.13 44.32
C GLY A 203 27.38 -19.70 44.86
N LYS A 204 26.59 -18.91 44.11
CA LYS A 204 25.24 -18.46 44.54
C LYS A 204 24.33 -19.62 44.97
N THR A 205 24.23 -20.65 44.12
CA THR A 205 23.39 -21.83 44.38
C THR A 205 23.85 -22.56 45.64
N THR A 206 25.17 -22.74 45.79
CA THR A 206 25.78 -23.36 46.99
C THR A 206 25.50 -22.56 48.27
N LEU A 207 25.54 -21.22 48.20
CA LEU A 207 25.23 -20.36 49.33
C LEU A 207 23.76 -20.45 49.75
N VAL A 208 22.83 -20.45 48.79
CA VAL A 208 21.40 -20.58 49.07
C VAL A 208 21.09 -21.97 49.61
N GLU A 209 21.66 -23.01 49.01
CA GLU A 209 21.40 -24.39 49.42
C GLU A 209 21.93 -24.68 50.83
N THR A 210 23.13 -24.19 51.17
CA THR A 210 23.68 -24.31 52.53
C THR A 210 22.84 -23.56 53.55
N LEU A 211 22.30 -22.38 53.20
CA LEU A 211 21.39 -21.62 54.07
C LEU A 211 20.06 -22.37 54.29
N CYS A 212 19.49 -23.00 53.26
CA CYS A 212 18.25 -23.78 53.37
C CYS A 212 18.40 -25.05 54.21
N HIS A 213 19.62 -25.60 54.30
CA HIS A 213 19.90 -26.78 55.13
C HIS A 213 20.18 -26.43 56.59
N ASP A 214 20.29 -25.15 56.93
CA ASP A 214 20.60 -24.70 58.27
C ASP A 214 19.44 -24.91 59.26
N GLU A 215 19.76 -25.47 60.42
CA GLU A 215 18.76 -25.84 61.44
C GLU A 215 17.99 -24.65 62.01
N GLU A 216 18.59 -23.46 62.11
CA GLU A 216 17.90 -22.26 62.60
C GLU A 216 16.86 -21.76 61.59
N ILE A 217 17.17 -21.88 60.30
CA ILE A 217 16.26 -21.49 59.21
C ILE A 217 15.12 -22.51 59.09
N LYS A 218 15.43 -23.82 59.07
CA LYS A 218 14.42 -24.90 59.08
C LYS A 218 13.52 -24.88 60.31
N GLY A 219 14.02 -24.43 61.45
CA GLY A 219 13.22 -24.27 62.66
C GLY A 219 12.23 -23.11 62.60
N THR A 220 12.43 -22.17 61.67
CA THR A 220 11.63 -20.94 61.54
C THR A 220 10.65 -20.98 60.35
N PHE A 221 11.01 -21.67 59.26
CA PHE A 221 10.25 -21.79 58.02
C PHE A 221 10.04 -23.25 57.64
#